data_AF-A0AAU6KWA7-F1
#
_entry.id   AF-A0AAU6KWA7-F1
#
_cell.length_a   1.000
_cell.length_b   1.000
_cell.length_c   1.000
_cell.angle_alpha   90.00
_cell.angle_beta   90.00
_cell.angle_gamma   90.00
#
_symmetry.space_group_name_H-M   'P 1'
#
loop_
_entity.id
_entity.type
_entity.pdbx_description
1 polymer ?
#
loop_
_entity_poly.entity_id
_entity_poly.type
_entity_poly.pdbx_seq_one_letter_code
_entity_poly.pdbx_strand_id
1 'polypeptide(L)'
;MMVQTEQILAARHGEDTVEMPTLSTFYRLVNRLTKGNDPSGAATARRQRALRPTGPFTPSLAVRPGEIVQIDSTRLDIMAVLDDGVVARPELTIAVDVATRTICAALLRPAGTKGVDAAVLLARMLVPEPMRPGWSRTL
;
A
#
# COMPACT_ATOMS: atom_id res chain seq x y z
N MET A 1 -23.78 4.54 15.82
CA MET A 1 -23.87 5.31 14.56
C MET A 1 -25.30 5.81 14.32
N MET A 2 -26.34 4.98 14.27
CA MET A 2 -27.72 5.43 14.04
C MET A 2 -28.22 6.43 15.09
N VAL A 3 -28.04 6.15 16.38
CA VAL A 3 -28.37 7.07 17.49
C VAL A 3 -27.66 8.42 17.36
N GLN A 4 -26.40 8.40 16.92
CA GLN A 4 -25.63 9.63 16.72
C GLN A 4 -26.14 10.41 15.50
N THR A 5 -26.56 9.73 14.43
CA THR A 5 -27.21 10.36 13.28
C THR A 5 -28.52 11.01 13.67
N GLU A 6 -29.35 10.31 14.46
CA GLU A 6 -30.62 10.82 15.00
C GLU A 6 -30.39 12.09 15.84
N GLN A 7 -29.42 12.07 16.77
CA GLN A 7 -29.04 13.26 17.54
C GLN A 7 -28.60 14.44 16.68
N ILE A 8 -27.82 14.20 15.62
CA ILE A 8 -27.37 15.24 14.69
C ILE A 8 -28.56 15.82 13.90
N LEU A 9 -29.49 14.96 13.47
CA LEU A 9 -30.68 15.38 12.73
C LEU A 9 -31.61 16.20 13.64
N ALA A 10 -31.85 15.75 14.87
CA ALA A 10 -32.63 16.50 15.86
C ALA A 10 -31.99 17.87 16.16
N ALA A 11 -30.66 17.92 16.33
CA ALA A 11 -29.96 19.18 16.58
C ALA A 11 -30.00 20.15 15.39
N ARG A 12 -30.08 19.67 14.15
CA ARG A 12 -30.08 20.50 12.94
C ARG A 12 -31.47 20.91 12.46
N HIS A 13 -32.46 20.05 12.67
CA HIS A 13 -33.78 20.17 12.06
C HIS A 13 -34.92 20.24 13.09
N GLY A 14 -34.63 20.04 14.38
CA GLY A 14 -35.64 19.92 15.44
C GLY A 14 -35.93 18.45 15.78
N GLU A 15 -36.32 18.20 17.03
CA GLU A 15 -36.77 16.87 17.46
C GLU A 15 -37.94 16.39 16.60
N ASP A 16 -37.96 15.08 16.32
CA ASP A 16 -38.99 14.36 15.55
C ASP A 16 -39.34 14.94 14.15
N THR A 17 -38.54 15.88 13.64
CA THR A 17 -38.79 16.52 12.36
C THR A 17 -38.34 15.65 11.18
N VAL A 18 -37.34 14.78 11.38
CA VAL A 18 -36.83 13.87 10.36
C VAL A 18 -37.10 12.43 10.79
N GLU A 19 -37.96 11.74 10.06
CA GLU A 19 -38.27 10.32 10.32
C GLU A 19 -37.04 9.44 10.04
N MET A 20 -36.65 8.64 11.04
CA MET A 20 -35.52 7.74 10.91
C MET A 20 -35.91 6.48 10.11
N PRO A 21 -35.09 6.07 9.12
CA PRO A 21 -35.35 4.84 8.40
C PRO A 21 -35.16 3.61 9.29
N THR A 22 -35.74 2.48 8.88
CA THR A 22 -35.50 1.19 9.55
C THR A 22 -34.00 0.87 9.60
N LEU A 23 -33.59 0.08 10.61
CA LEU A 23 -32.17 -0.27 10.82
C LEU A 23 -31.51 -0.86 9.56
N SER A 24 -32.22 -1.70 8.81
CA SER A 24 -31.73 -2.29 7.55
C SER A 24 -31.56 -1.25 6.45
N THR A 25 -32.49 -0.30 6.34
CA THR A 25 -32.42 0.80 5.39
C THR A 25 -31.32 1.79 5.75
N PHE A 26 -31.13 2.07 7.04
CA PHE A 26 -30.04 2.89 7.57
C PHE A 26 -28.67 2.31 7.18
N TYR A 27 -28.41 1.04 7.49
CA TYR A 27 -27.14 0.41 7.12
C TYR A 27 -26.93 0.33 5.60
N ARG A 28 -28.00 0.10 4.82
CA ARG A 28 -27.92 0.13 3.35
C ARG A 28 -27.55 1.51 2.82
N LEU A 29 -28.11 2.58 3.40
CA LEU A 29 -27.77 3.96 3.07
C LEU A 29 -26.32 4.26 3.43
N VAL A 30 -25.90 3.92 4.64
CA VAL A 30 -24.52 4.10 5.10
C VAL A 30 -23.56 3.39 4.15
N ASN A 31 -23.77 2.10 3.88
CA ASN A 31 -22.90 1.33 2.97
C ASN A 31 -22.83 1.91 1.56
N ARG A 32 -23.91 2.54 1.08
CA ARG A 32 -23.92 3.22 -0.21
C ARG A 32 -23.13 4.53 -0.17
N LEU A 33 -23.30 5.33 0.89
CA LEU A 33 -22.62 6.61 1.08
C LEU A 33 -21.12 6.46 1.40
N THR A 34 -20.76 5.39 2.10
CA THR A 34 -19.37 5.08 2.49
C THR A 34 -18.67 4.21 1.47
N LYS A 35 -19.28 3.91 0.32
CA LYS A 35 -18.68 3.10 -0.74
C LYS A 35 -17.37 3.75 -1.21
N GLY A 36 -16.25 3.09 -0.94
CA GLY A 36 -14.89 3.61 -1.21
C GLY A 36 -14.20 4.30 -0.03
N ASN A 37 -14.93 4.64 1.03
CA ASN A 37 -14.42 5.24 2.27
C ASN A 37 -15.10 4.63 3.50
N ASP A 38 -15.03 3.30 3.64
CA ASP A 38 -15.66 2.57 4.73
C ASP A 38 -15.07 2.98 6.10
N PRO A 39 -15.86 3.64 6.98
CA PRO A 39 -15.40 4.06 8.30
C PRO A 39 -15.18 2.89 9.26
N SER A 40 -15.76 1.72 8.96
CA SER A 40 -15.63 0.49 9.74
C SER A 40 -14.53 -0.46 9.23
N GLY A 41 -13.91 -0.14 8.09
CA GLY A 41 -12.81 -0.92 7.54
C GLY A 41 -11.55 -0.91 8.41
N ALA A 42 -10.61 -1.81 8.10
CA ALA A 42 -9.33 -1.93 8.80
C ALA A 42 -8.64 -0.56 8.98
N ALA A 43 -8.13 -0.29 10.18
CA ALA A 43 -7.54 1.01 10.54
C ALA A 43 -6.42 1.44 9.57
N THR A 44 -5.59 0.49 9.14
CA THR A 44 -4.52 0.72 8.16
C THR A 44 -5.05 1.17 6.81
N ALA A 45 -6.14 0.56 6.33
CA ALA A 45 -6.77 0.93 5.07
C ALA A 45 -7.39 2.34 5.13
N ARG A 46 -7.97 2.72 6.27
CA ARG A 46 -8.47 4.09 6.50
C ARG A 46 -7.35 5.12 6.50
N ARG A 47 -6.26 4.85 7.21
CA ARG A 47 -5.09 5.74 7.26
C ARG A 47 -4.47 5.94 5.88
N GLN A 48 -4.29 4.88 5.12
CA GLN A 48 -3.76 4.94 3.75
C GLN A 48 -4.66 5.77 2.82
N ARG A 49 -5.99 5.61 2.91
CA ARG A 49 -6.94 6.42 2.13
C ARG A 49 -6.92 7.90 2.52
N ALA A 50 -6.82 8.20 3.81
CA ALA A 50 -6.74 9.58 4.30
C ALA A 50 -5.45 10.29 3.87
N LEU A 51 -4.36 9.55 3.67
CA LEU A 51 -3.09 10.06 3.16
C LEU A 51 -3.06 10.22 1.63
N ARG A 52 -4.12 9.81 0.93
CA ARG A 52 -4.16 9.90 -0.53
C ARG A 52 -4.28 11.37 -0.96
N PRO A 53 -3.41 11.86 -1.86
CA PRO A 53 -3.54 13.21 -2.41
C PRO A 53 -4.91 13.41 -3.06
N THR A 54 -5.49 14.59 -2.89
CA THR A 54 -6.77 14.96 -3.51
C THR A 54 -6.65 15.13 -5.03
N GLY A 55 -5.46 15.48 -5.51
CA GLY A 55 -5.15 15.63 -6.94
C GLY A 55 -4.68 14.33 -7.61
N PRO A 56 -4.62 14.31 -8.95
CA PRO A 56 -4.06 13.17 -9.69
C PRO A 56 -2.60 12.96 -9.31
N PHE A 57 -2.15 11.71 -9.36
CA PHE A 57 -0.73 11.40 -9.20
C PHE A 57 0.06 12.02 -10.35
N THR A 58 0.91 12.99 -10.04
CA THR A 58 1.87 13.52 -11.00
C THR A 58 3.04 12.54 -11.09
N PRO A 59 3.41 12.05 -12.28
CA PRO A 59 4.61 11.24 -12.44
C PRO A 59 5.84 11.97 -11.92
N SER A 60 6.69 11.28 -11.16
CA SER A 60 8.03 11.78 -10.89
C SER A 60 8.78 11.92 -12.21
N LEU A 61 9.34 13.10 -12.47
CA LEU A 61 10.18 13.35 -13.64
C LEU A 61 11.64 13.21 -13.22
N ALA A 62 12.38 12.35 -13.92
CA ALA A 62 13.83 12.20 -13.80
C ALA A 62 14.43 12.26 -15.20
N VAL A 63 15.51 13.03 -15.35
CA VAL A 63 16.19 13.27 -16.64
C VAL A 63 17.56 12.57 -16.69
N ARG A 64 18.05 12.04 -15.57
CA ARG A 64 19.32 11.29 -15.49
C ARG A 64 19.13 9.94 -14.81
N PRO A 65 19.84 8.89 -15.26
CA PRO A 65 19.89 7.62 -14.54
C PRO A 65 20.35 7.84 -13.08
N GLY A 66 19.62 7.25 -12.13
CA GLY A 66 19.90 7.32 -10.70
C GLY A 66 19.43 8.60 -10.01
N GLU A 67 18.86 9.58 -10.74
CA GLU A 67 18.36 10.83 -10.15
C GLU A 67 17.17 10.60 -9.22
N ILE A 68 16.23 9.74 -9.64
CA ILE A 68 15.12 9.29 -8.82
C ILE A 68 14.99 7.78 -8.99
N VAL A 69 15.09 7.06 -7.88
CA VAL A 69 14.80 5.64 -7.81
C VAL A 69 13.59 5.44 -6.89
N GLN A 70 12.58 4.75 -7.40
CA GLN A 70 11.39 4.42 -6.63
C GLN A 70 11.50 2.99 -6.11
N ILE A 71 11.08 2.80 -4.86
CA ILE A 71 11.04 1.49 -4.22
C ILE A 71 9.58 1.15 -3.95
N ASP A 72 9.17 -0.02 -4.42
CA ASP A 72 7.84 -0.57 -4.14
C ASP A 72 7.97 -1.99 -3.61
N SER A 73 7.05 -2.35 -2.72
CA SER A 73 6.94 -3.68 -2.13
C SER A 73 5.55 -4.24 -2.40
N THR A 74 5.49 -5.39 -3.06
CA THR A 74 4.24 -6.06 -3.42
C THR A 74 4.27 -7.51 -2.95
N ARG A 75 3.21 -7.94 -2.25
CA ARG A 75 3.01 -9.35 -1.93
C ARG A 75 2.59 -10.10 -3.19
N LEU A 76 3.40 -11.06 -3.62
CA LEU A 76 3.11 -11.81 -4.83
C LEU A 76 1.87 -12.71 -4.64
N ASP A 77 1.13 -12.92 -5.72
CA ASP A 77 -0.07 -13.79 -5.73
C ASP A 77 0.27 -15.22 -6.12
N ILE A 78 1.36 -15.74 -5.53
CA ILE A 78 1.83 -17.11 -5.67
C ILE A 78 2.16 -17.68 -4.29
N MET A 79 2.06 -18.99 -4.15
CA MET A 79 2.56 -19.72 -2.99
C MET A 79 4.00 -20.19 -3.26
N ALA A 80 4.90 -19.97 -2.33
CA ALA A 80 6.28 -20.46 -2.37
C ALA A 80 6.60 -21.22 -1.07
N VAL A 81 7.45 -22.25 -1.17
CA VAL A 81 8.06 -22.88 -0.01
C VAL A 81 9.20 -21.98 0.44
N LEU A 82 9.10 -21.46 1.67
CA LEU A 82 10.12 -20.60 2.27
C LEU A 82 11.32 -21.41 2.76
N ASP A 83 12.35 -20.71 3.24
CA ASP A 83 13.58 -21.29 3.77
C ASP A 83 13.37 -22.15 5.04
N ASP A 84 12.29 -21.91 5.77
CA ASP A 84 11.83 -22.71 6.91
C ASP A 84 10.90 -23.89 6.52
N GLY A 85 10.66 -24.09 5.22
CA GLY A 85 9.77 -25.13 4.69
C GLY A 85 8.28 -24.76 4.73
N VAL A 86 7.90 -23.58 5.23
CA VAL A 86 6.51 -23.13 5.28
C VAL A 86 6.06 -22.66 3.90
N VAL A 87 4.85 -23.05 3.51
CA VAL A 87 4.22 -22.56 2.26
C VAL A 87 3.52 -21.23 2.54
N ALA A 88 4.02 -20.14 1.94
CA ALA A 88 3.45 -18.81 2.12
C ALA A 88 3.60 -17.93 0.87
N ARG A 89 2.92 -16.78 0.88
CA ARG A 89 3.06 -15.76 -0.16
C ARG A 89 4.28 -14.88 0.13
N PRO A 90 5.30 -14.84 -0.74
CA PRO A 90 6.45 -13.98 -0.54
C PRO A 90 6.11 -12.52 -0.88
N GLU A 91 6.94 -11.62 -0.37
CA GLU A 91 6.91 -10.19 -0.68
C GLU A 91 8.12 -9.83 -1.54
N LEU A 92 7.86 -9.19 -2.67
CA LEU A 92 8.85 -8.72 -3.62
C LEU A 92 9.02 -7.22 -3.45
N THR A 93 10.23 -6.79 -3.14
CA THR A 93 10.62 -5.37 -3.09
C THR A 93 11.58 -5.08 -4.24
N ILE A 94 11.25 -4.08 -5.06
CA ILE A 94 12.03 -3.71 -6.25
C ILE A 94 12.41 -2.24 -6.17
N ALA A 95 13.63 -1.91 -6.59
CA ALA A 95 14.05 -0.55 -6.88
C ALA A 95 14.08 -0.31 -8.39
N VAL A 96 13.35 0.70 -8.85
CA VAL A 96 13.22 1.06 -10.28
C VAL A 96 13.72 2.48 -10.50
N ASP A 97 14.68 2.63 -11.41
CA ASP A 97 15.14 3.93 -11.86
C ASP A 97 14.07 4.61 -12.74
N VAL A 98 13.67 5.83 -12.38
CA VAL A 98 12.57 6.52 -13.06
C VAL A 98 12.95 6.95 -14.48
N ALA A 99 14.20 7.37 -14.69
CA ALA A 99 14.67 7.87 -15.98
C ALA A 99 14.82 6.77 -17.03
N THR A 100 15.40 5.63 -16.65
CA THR A 100 15.72 4.52 -17.56
C THR A 100 14.73 3.36 -17.50
N ARG A 101 13.84 3.33 -16.49
CA ARG A 101 12.93 2.21 -16.19
C ARG A 101 13.63 0.88 -15.93
N THR A 102 14.91 0.92 -15.59
CA THR A 102 15.67 -0.29 -15.24
C THR A 102 15.38 -0.71 -13.81
N ILE A 103 15.39 -2.03 -13.57
CA ILE A 103 15.36 -2.59 -12.23
C ILE A 103 16.79 -2.55 -11.68
N CYS A 104 17.05 -1.66 -10.73
CA CYS A 104 18.38 -1.50 -10.15
C CYS A 104 18.73 -2.63 -9.17
N ALA A 105 17.74 -3.10 -8.43
CA ALA A 105 17.86 -4.23 -7.51
C ALA A 105 16.47 -4.79 -7.16
N ALA A 106 16.43 -6.04 -6.72
CA ALA A 106 15.25 -6.66 -6.17
C ALA A 106 15.59 -7.57 -4.97
N LEU A 107 14.63 -7.70 -4.05
CA LEU A 107 14.65 -8.58 -2.90
C LEU A 107 13.34 -9.35 -2.80
N LEU A 108 13.45 -10.66 -2.60
CA LEU A 108 12.30 -11.53 -2.30
C LEU A 108 12.45 -12.03 -0.88
N ARG A 109 11.43 -11.81 -0.04
CA ARG A 109 11.46 -12.17 1.39
C ARG A 109 10.16 -12.88 1.78
N PRO A 110 10.18 -13.72 2.82
CA PRO A 110 8.98 -14.04 3.58
C PRO A 110 8.24 -12.75 3.98
N ALA A 111 6.91 -12.75 3.96
CA ALA A 111 6.10 -11.54 4.13
C ALA A 111 6.53 -10.69 5.34
N GLY A 112 6.60 -9.36 5.16
CA GLY A 112 6.96 -8.41 6.21
C GLY A 112 8.31 -7.74 5.98
N THR A 113 8.44 -6.99 4.88
CA THR A 113 9.61 -6.17 4.57
C THR A 113 9.89 -5.20 5.72
N LYS A 114 11.13 -5.22 6.23
CA LYS A 114 11.61 -4.39 7.34
C LYS A 114 12.56 -3.32 6.78
N GLY A 115 12.85 -2.28 7.58
CA GLY A 115 13.82 -1.25 7.18
C GLY A 115 15.21 -1.78 6.77
N VAL A 116 15.58 -2.98 7.25
CA VAL A 116 16.79 -3.70 6.83
C VAL A 116 16.79 -4.01 5.33
N ASP A 117 15.64 -4.35 4.76
CA ASP A 117 15.54 -4.69 3.34
C ASP A 117 15.83 -3.47 2.46
N ALA A 118 15.46 -2.26 2.89
CA ALA A 118 15.83 -1.03 2.17
C ALA A 118 17.36 -0.82 2.14
N ALA A 119 18.06 -1.10 3.24
CA ALA A 119 19.52 -1.01 3.28
C ALA A 119 20.19 -2.06 2.39
N VAL A 120 19.70 -3.30 2.39
CA VAL A 120 20.20 -4.35 1.49
C VAL A 120 19.91 -4.02 0.03
N LEU A 121 18.73 -3.48 -0.28
CA LEU A 121 18.36 -3.05 -1.62
C LEU A 121 19.30 -1.94 -2.10
N LEU A 122 19.57 -0.94 -1.26
CA LEU A 122 20.54 0.12 -1.55
C LEU A 122 21.94 -0.44 -1.82
N ALA A 123 22.42 -1.36 -0.97
CA ALA A 123 23.72 -1.99 -1.16
C ALA A 123 23.80 -2.77 -2.49
N ARG A 124 22.73 -3.47 -2.88
CA ARG A 124 22.64 -4.16 -4.18
C ARG A 124 22.65 -3.21 -5.37
N MET A 125 22.01 -2.05 -5.26
CA MET A 125 22.04 -1.02 -6.31
C MET A 125 23.43 -0.40 -6.48
N LEU A 126 24.11 -0.10 -5.38
CA LEU A 126 25.44 0.54 -5.39
C LEU A 126 26.55 -0.44 -5.80
N VAL A 127 26.36 -1.73 -5.52
CA VAL A 127 27.31 -2.79 -5.87
C VAL A 127 26.57 -3.94 -6.57
N PRO A 128 26.21 -3.77 -7.86
CA PRO A 128 25.58 -4.80 -8.66
C PRO A 128 26.39 -6.08 -8.67
N GLU A 129 25.71 -7.23 -8.67
CA GLU A 129 26.36 -8.55 -8.57
C GLU A 129 27.44 -8.77 -9.64
N PRO A 130 27.22 -8.45 -10.94
CA PRO A 130 28.26 -8.56 -11.97
C PRO A 130 29.53 -7.75 -11.72
N MET A 131 29.45 -6.70 -10.90
CA MET A 131 30.58 -5.82 -10.57
C MET A 131 31.33 -6.27 -9.30
N ARG A 132 30.83 -7.30 -8.60
CA ARG A 132 31.46 -7.81 -7.37
C ARG A 132 32.69 -8.65 -7.72
N PRO A 133 33.81 -8.50 -6.99
CA PRO A 133 34.99 -9.34 -7.18
C PRO A 133 34.62 -10.83 -7.10
N GLY A 134 34.99 -11.61 -8.12
CA GLY A 134 34.77 -13.05 -8.17
C GLY A 134 33.37 -13.51 -8.66
N TRP A 135 32.43 -12.59 -8.94
CA TRP A 135 31.09 -12.96 -9.38
C TRP A 135 31.05 -13.76 -10.69
N SER A 136 31.94 -13.45 -11.63
CA SER A 136 32.02 -14.21 -12.90
C SER A 136 32.34 -15.70 -12.73
N ARG A 137 32.74 -16.13 -11.52
CA ARG A 137 33.04 -17.53 -11.19
C ARG A 137 31.88 -18.26 -10.51
N THR A 138 30.76 -17.58 -10.23
CA THR A 138 29.60 -18.16 -9.53
C THR A 138 28.43 -18.52 -10.45
N LEU A 139 28.53 -18.20 -11.75
CA LEU A 139 27.61 -18.64 -12.80
C LEU A 139 28.03 -20.01 -13.32
#